data_AF-A0A1B0CTT8-F1
#
_entry.id   AF-A0A1B0CTT8-F1
#
_cell.length_a   1.000
_cell.length_b   1.000
_cell.length_c   1.000
_cell.angle_alpha   90.00
_cell.angle_beta   90.00
_cell.angle_gamma   90.00
#
_symmetry.space_group_name_H-M   'P 1'
#
loop_
_entity.id
_entity.type
_entity.pdbx_description
1 polymer ?
#
loop_
_entity_poly.entity_id
_entity_poly.type
_entity_poly.pdbx_seq_one_letter_code
_entity_poly.pdbx_strand_id
1 'polypeptide(L)'
;MGAHLAEFETSGEYKDVAGFLMNHQTFKGKDFWLGGLNPGLLWIWSHSARPINPDTNLADVVNGTTTVPTKKPPKKPQLSQTDEKLLNIAGSGRCLRLTFDASAHNYTYYGQDCSSRQNYICEFVDRSLENEISRISRELFAKK
;
A
#
# COMPACT_ATOMS: atom_id res chain seq x y z
N MET A 1 -15.42 -5.75 17.09
CA MET A 1 -13.96 -5.64 17.23
C MET A 1 -13.36 -6.78 16.43
N GLY A 2 -12.53 -6.50 15.42
CA GLY A 2 -12.06 -7.51 14.46
C GLY A 2 -11.54 -6.92 13.14
N ALA A 3 -11.20 -5.63 13.13
CA ALA A 3 -10.67 -4.93 11.98
C ALA A 3 -9.41 -4.17 12.40
N HIS A 4 -8.51 -3.98 11.46
CA HIS A 4 -7.28 -3.20 11.61
C HIS A 4 -7.13 -2.25 10.41
N LEU A 5 -6.16 -1.33 10.44
CA LEU A 5 -5.91 -0.46 9.31
C LEU A 5 -5.46 -1.29 8.11
N ALA A 6 -5.99 -0.96 6.93
CA ALA A 6 -5.81 -1.77 5.74
C ALA A 6 -4.35 -1.85 5.29
N GLU A 7 -3.97 -3.05 4.87
CA GLU A 7 -2.69 -3.41 4.29
C GLU A 7 -2.96 -3.99 2.90
N PHE A 8 -2.37 -3.40 1.87
CA PHE A 8 -2.57 -3.93 0.52
C PHE A 8 -1.54 -5.02 0.24
N GLU A 9 -2.01 -6.24 0.05
CA GLU A 9 -1.16 -7.40 -0.27
C GLU A 9 -0.69 -7.34 -1.72
N THR A 10 -1.54 -6.82 -2.60
CA THR A 10 -1.28 -6.75 -4.04
C THR A 10 -1.44 -5.33 -4.59
N SER A 11 -0.74 -5.03 -5.70
CA SER A 11 -0.95 -3.78 -6.42
C SER A 11 -2.35 -3.66 -7.04
N GLY A 12 -3.07 -4.79 -7.18
CA GLY A 12 -4.48 -4.83 -7.59
C GLY A 12 -5.40 -4.21 -6.55
N GLU A 13 -5.29 -4.63 -5.29
CA GLU A 13 -6.10 -4.08 -4.19
C GLU A 13 -5.92 -2.56 -4.05
N TYR A 14 -4.68 -2.09 -4.13
CA TYR A 14 -4.38 -0.66 -4.14
C TYR A 14 -5.14 0.07 -5.26
N LYS A 15 -5.10 -0.47 -6.49
CA LYS A 15 -5.77 0.13 -7.66
C LYS A 15 -7.29 0.13 -7.48
N ASP A 16 -7.85 -0.94 -6.95
CA ASP A 16 -9.29 -1.08 -6.72
C ASP A 16 -9.78 -0.06 -5.69
N VAL A 17 -9.08 0.06 -4.56
CA VAL A 17 -9.41 1.04 -3.51
C VAL A 17 -9.19 2.47 -4.01
N ALA A 18 -8.06 2.76 -4.66
CA ALA A 18 -7.80 4.08 -5.23
C ALA A 18 -8.86 4.48 -6.26
N GLY A 19 -9.25 3.54 -7.14
CA GLY A 19 -10.31 3.74 -8.12
C GLY A 19 -11.67 4.02 -7.47
N PHE A 20 -12.03 3.28 -6.44
CA PHE A 20 -13.23 3.54 -5.66
C PHE A 20 -13.24 4.94 -5.05
N LEU A 21 -12.15 5.34 -4.38
CA LEU A 21 -12.03 6.65 -3.74
C LEU A 21 -12.08 7.81 -4.75
N MET A 22 -11.56 7.62 -5.97
CA MET A 22 -11.60 8.64 -7.02
C MET A 22 -12.99 8.86 -7.62
N ASN A 23 -13.81 7.81 -7.65
CA ASN A 23 -15.15 7.84 -8.24
C ASN A 23 -16.24 8.21 -7.23
N HIS A 24 -15.94 8.19 -5.93
CA HIS A 24 -16.91 8.50 -4.89
C HIS A 24 -16.79 9.96 -4.43
N GLN A 25 -17.81 10.79 -4.72
CA GLN A 25 -17.79 12.24 -4.46
C GLN A 25 -17.48 12.60 -2.99
N THR A 26 -17.98 11.80 -2.04
CA THR A 26 -17.76 12.04 -0.61
C THR A 26 -16.33 11.72 -0.16
N PHE A 27 -15.59 10.89 -0.89
CA PHE A 27 -14.24 10.45 -0.51
C PHE A 27 -13.14 11.06 -1.38
N LYS A 28 -13.48 11.47 -2.60
CA LYS A 28 -12.54 12.10 -3.54
C LYS A 28 -11.85 13.31 -2.91
N GLY A 29 -10.53 13.34 -3.02
CA GLY A 29 -9.72 14.45 -2.52
C GLY A 29 -9.46 14.41 -1.00
N LYS A 30 -9.91 13.38 -0.29
CA LYS A 30 -9.63 13.20 1.13
C LYS A 30 -8.41 12.32 1.35
N ASP A 31 -7.82 12.47 2.52
CA ASP A 31 -6.68 11.68 2.95
C ASP A 31 -7.11 10.57 3.92
N PHE A 32 -6.43 9.43 3.82
CA PHE A 32 -6.77 8.22 4.57
C PHE A 32 -5.52 7.57 5.16
N TRP A 33 -5.53 7.32 6.46
CA TRP A 33 -4.56 6.47 7.12
C TRP A 33 -4.71 5.01 6.70
N LEU A 34 -3.56 4.37 6.51
CA LEU A 34 -3.40 2.94 6.22
C LEU A 34 -2.55 2.29 7.31
N GLY A 35 -2.43 0.96 7.27
CA GLY A 35 -1.64 0.18 8.24
C GLY A 35 -0.14 0.32 8.07
N GLY A 36 0.36 1.23 7.23
CA GLY A 36 1.79 1.35 6.95
C GLY A 36 2.52 2.24 7.95
N LEU A 37 3.76 1.87 8.28
CA LEU A 37 4.66 2.68 9.10
C LEU A 37 6.11 2.59 8.63
N ASN A 38 6.90 3.58 9.03
CA ASN A 38 8.35 3.60 8.83
C ASN A 38 9.08 3.71 10.18
N PRO A 39 9.68 2.61 10.69
CA PRO A 39 10.46 2.64 11.92
C PRO A 39 11.84 3.28 11.77
N GLY A 40 12.28 3.61 10.54
CA GLY A 40 13.51 4.37 10.27
C GLY A 40 14.32 3.86 9.08
N LEU A 41 14.00 2.69 8.53
CA LEU A 41 14.79 2.04 7.48
C LEU A 41 13.98 1.73 6.23
N LEU A 42 12.80 1.13 6.39
CA LEU A 42 11.93 0.76 5.28
C LEU A 42 10.46 0.85 5.68
N TRP A 43 9.59 1.03 4.69
CA TRP A 43 8.15 1.06 4.91
C TRP A 43 7.59 -0.35 5.04
N ILE A 44 6.95 -0.63 6.17
CA ILE A 44 6.29 -1.91 6.45
C ILE A 44 4.81 -1.72 6.73
N TRP A 45 4.07 -2.79 6.50
CA TRP A 45 2.72 -2.96 7.02
C TRP A 45 2.77 -3.37 8.51
N SER A 46 1.94 -2.75 9.35
CA SER A 46 1.99 -2.84 10.81
C SER A 46 1.63 -4.21 11.39
N HIS A 47 0.68 -4.89 10.75
CA HIS A 47 0.07 -6.13 11.17
C HIS A 47 0.83 -7.32 10.57
N SER A 48 1.10 -7.29 9.26
CA SER A 48 1.82 -8.37 8.57
C SER A 48 3.35 -8.27 8.69
N ALA A 49 3.90 -7.11 9.08
CA ALA A 49 5.34 -6.80 9.12
C ALA A 49 6.05 -6.99 7.76
N ARG A 50 5.29 -7.02 6.66
CA ARG A 50 5.82 -7.16 5.31
C ARG A 50 6.23 -5.80 4.74
N PRO A 51 7.23 -5.74 3.85
CA PRO A 51 7.56 -4.50 3.16
C PRO A 51 6.36 -4.08 2.29
N ILE A 52 6.07 -2.78 2.26
CA ILE A 52 5.01 -2.22 1.40
C ILE A 52 5.32 -2.46 -0.07
N ASN A 53 6.61 -2.44 -0.42
CA ASN A 53 7.04 -2.82 -1.76
C ASN A 53 7.60 -4.26 -1.73
N PRO A 54 6.96 -5.21 -2.44
CA PRO A 54 7.37 -6.60 -2.46
C PRO A 54 8.75 -6.84 -3.09
N ASP A 55 9.21 -5.93 -3.96
CA ASP A 55 10.53 -5.99 -4.61
C ASP A 55 11.67 -5.42 -3.74
N THR A 56 11.37 -4.98 -2.51
CA THR A 56 12.39 -4.50 -1.57
C THR A 56 13.34 -5.63 -1.22
N ASN A 57 14.54 -5.63 -1.80
CA ASN A 57 15.58 -6.57 -1.41
C ASN A 57 16.13 -6.19 -0.02
N LEU A 58 15.76 -6.95 1.01
CA LEU A 58 16.17 -6.69 2.39
C LEU A 58 17.69 -6.72 2.58
N ALA A 59 18.45 -7.46 1.75
CA ALA A 59 19.91 -7.53 1.85
C ALA A 59 20.58 -6.21 1.40
N ASP A 60 20.01 -5.53 0.41
CA ASP A 60 20.49 -4.20 -0.03
C ASP A 60 20.23 -3.12 1.03
N VAL A 61 19.14 -3.28 1.79
CA VAL A 61 18.74 -2.36 2.86
C VAL A 61 19.65 -2.47 4.10
N VAL A 62 20.10 -3.67 4.45
CA VAL A 62 21.03 -3.89 5.59
C VAL A 62 22.44 -3.39 5.29
N ASN A 63 22.86 -3.41 4.03
CA ASN A 63 24.17 -2.89 3.60
C ASN A 63 24.14 -1.38 3.26
N GLY A 64 22.95 -0.78 3.23
CA GLY A 64 22.70 0.60 2.87
C GLY A 64 22.94 1.60 4.00
N THR A 65 24.16 1.64 4.56
CA THR A 65 24.61 2.83 5.30
C THR A 65 24.72 4.00 4.32
N THR A 66 23.91 5.04 4.55
CA THR A 66 24.04 6.43 4.08
C THR A 66 25.02 6.68 2.94
N THR A 67 24.62 6.46 1.68
CA THR A 67 25.25 7.16 0.57
C THR A 67 24.20 7.54 -0.46
N VAL A 68 24.02 8.86 -0.63
CA VAL A 68 23.44 9.45 -1.83
C VAL A 68 24.28 8.97 -3.03
N PRO A 69 23.75 8.26 -4.03
CA PRO A 69 24.48 8.00 -5.25
C PRO A 69 23.93 8.93 -6.32
N THR A 70 24.62 10.06 -6.49
CA THR A 70 24.76 10.63 -7.83
C THR A 70 25.50 9.60 -8.69
N LYS A 71 24.91 9.28 -9.85
CA LYS A 71 25.46 8.67 -11.08
C LYS A 71 24.87 7.30 -11.46
N LYS A 72 24.08 7.36 -12.54
CA LYS A 72 23.65 6.37 -13.55
C LYS A 72 23.74 4.87 -13.18
N PRO A 73 22.63 4.11 -13.27
CA PRO A 73 22.68 2.66 -13.21
C PRO A 73 22.73 1.99 -14.61
N PRO A 74 23.34 0.79 -14.72
CA PRO A 74 23.22 -0.11 -15.86
C PRO A 74 21.85 -0.82 -15.88
N LYS A 75 21.41 -1.25 -17.07
CA LYS A 75 20.11 -1.90 -17.34
C LYS A 75 19.76 -3.00 -16.31
N LYS A 76 18.74 -2.75 -15.49
CA LYS A 76 18.00 -3.77 -14.72
C LYS A 76 16.74 -4.21 -15.50
N PRO A 77 16.20 -5.43 -15.27
CA PRO A 77 14.91 -5.84 -15.81
C PRO A 77 13.86 -4.81 -15.46
N GLN A 78 13.04 -4.42 -16.43
CA GLN A 78 12.19 -3.24 -16.37
C GLN A 78 11.03 -3.46 -15.39
N LEU A 79 11.29 -3.18 -14.10
CA LEU A 79 10.27 -3.03 -13.07
C LEU A 79 9.31 -1.94 -13.53
N SER A 80 8.00 -2.17 -13.44
CA SER A 80 7.05 -1.22 -14.00
C SER A 80 7.21 0.13 -13.28
N GLN A 81 7.06 1.25 -13.98
CA GLN A 81 7.20 2.60 -13.39
C GLN A 81 6.26 2.84 -12.19
N THR A 82 5.23 1.99 -12.03
CA THR A 82 4.34 1.98 -10.87
C THR A 82 5.04 1.42 -9.64
N ASP A 83 5.89 0.41 -9.81
CA ASP A 83 6.56 -0.32 -8.72
C ASP A 83 7.76 0.48 -8.16
N GLU A 84 8.52 1.20 -9.00
CA GLU A 84 9.59 2.11 -8.52
C GLU A 84 9.04 3.27 -7.68
N LYS A 85 7.83 3.75 -7.97
CA LYS A 85 7.17 4.85 -7.24
C LYS A 85 6.74 4.44 -5.83
N LEU A 86 6.59 3.14 -5.55
CA LEU A 86 6.24 2.63 -4.23
C LEU A 86 7.46 2.43 -3.32
N LEU A 87 8.70 2.42 -3.86
CA LEU A 87 9.93 2.33 -3.05
C LEU A 87 10.26 3.66 -2.36
N ASN A 88 9.98 4.78 -3.03
CA ASN A 88 10.30 6.12 -2.54
C ASN A 88 9.03 6.88 -2.15
N ILE A 89 8.39 6.41 -1.08
CA ILE A 89 7.24 7.08 -0.49
C ILE A 89 7.69 8.46 0.01
N ALA A 90 7.12 9.52 -0.58
CA ALA A 90 7.43 10.90 -0.24
C ALA A 90 6.86 11.27 1.15
N GLY A 91 7.44 12.31 1.76
CA GLY A 91 7.00 12.84 3.05
C GLY A 91 8.02 12.64 4.17
N SER A 92 7.81 13.32 5.29
CA SER A 92 8.75 13.36 6.42
C SER A 92 8.27 12.60 7.66
N GLY A 93 7.08 11.99 7.60
CA GLY A 93 6.48 11.31 8.74
C GLY A 93 6.61 9.79 8.73
N ARG A 94 6.23 9.18 9.87
CA ARG A 94 6.36 7.73 10.11
C ARG A 94 5.09 6.92 9.89
N CYS A 95 3.95 7.57 9.72
CA CYS A 95 2.69 6.88 9.42
C CYS A 95 2.37 7.03 7.93
N LEU A 96 1.86 5.95 7.32
CA LEU A 96 1.52 5.91 5.91
C LEU A 96 0.07 6.37 5.71
N ARG A 97 -0.12 7.35 4.85
CA ARG A 97 -1.44 7.70 4.34
C ARG A 97 -1.51 7.57 2.84
N LEU A 98 -2.72 7.37 2.37
CA LEU A 98 -3.11 7.57 0.99
C LEU A 98 -3.49 9.05 0.80
N THR A 99 -2.80 9.74 -0.11
CA THR A 99 -3.03 11.16 -0.44
C THR A 99 -3.57 11.29 -1.85
N PHE A 100 -4.51 12.20 -2.05
CA PHE A 100 -4.94 12.57 -3.41
C PHE A 100 -3.94 13.55 -4.02
N ASP A 101 -3.40 13.21 -5.19
CA ASP A 101 -2.59 14.09 -6.03
C ASP A 101 -3.50 14.71 -7.11
N ALA A 102 -3.75 16.02 -6.99
CA ALA A 102 -4.58 16.75 -7.93
C ALA A 102 -3.95 16.87 -9.32
N SER A 103 -2.62 16.89 -9.42
CA SER A 103 -1.88 17.01 -10.68
C SER A 103 -1.87 15.70 -11.45
N ALA A 104 -1.61 14.58 -10.75
CA ALA A 104 -1.63 13.25 -11.35
C ALA A 104 -3.04 12.62 -11.43
N HIS A 105 -4.03 13.29 -10.84
CA HIS A 105 -5.41 12.80 -10.70
C HIS A 105 -5.46 11.37 -10.15
N ASN A 106 -4.63 11.05 -9.17
CA ASN A 106 -4.58 9.71 -8.60
C ASN A 106 -4.32 9.77 -7.10
N TYR A 107 -4.53 8.64 -6.43
CA TYR A 107 -4.02 8.48 -5.08
C TYR A 107 -2.58 8.00 -5.12
N THR A 108 -1.82 8.35 -4.09
CA THR A 108 -0.43 7.93 -3.90
C THR A 108 -0.13 7.75 -2.42
N TYR A 109 0.88 6.96 -2.09
CA TYR A 109 1.37 6.85 -0.72
C TYR A 109 2.17 8.08 -0.29
N TYR A 110 1.98 8.50 0.96
CA TYR A 110 2.70 9.62 1.56
C TYR A 110 2.95 9.39 3.06
N GLY A 111 4.13 9.76 3.54
CA GLY A 111 4.51 9.69 4.94
C GLY A 111 4.20 10.98 5.70
N GLN A 112 3.39 10.89 6.76
CA GLN A 112 3.03 12.04 7.59
C GLN A 112 3.09 11.73 9.08
N ASP A 113 3.19 12.78 9.89
CA ASP A 113 3.15 12.66 11.34
C ASP A 113 1.84 12.00 11.80
N CYS A 114 2.00 11.00 12.68
CA CYS A 114 0.95 10.12 13.14
C CYS A 114 -0.13 10.84 13.98
N SER A 115 0.16 12.04 14.51
CA SER A 115 -0.80 12.80 15.30
C SER A 115 -1.78 13.59 14.43
N SER A 116 -1.59 13.63 13.11
CA SER A 116 -2.50 14.35 12.22
C SER A 116 -3.84 13.62 12.06
N ARG A 117 -4.92 14.38 12.17
CA ARG A 117 -6.28 13.84 12.08
C ARG A 117 -6.63 13.62 10.61
N GLN A 118 -6.83 12.37 10.22
CA GLN A 118 -7.28 11.98 8.89
C GLN A 118 -8.37 10.91 8.98
N ASN A 119 -8.95 10.54 7.84
CA ASN A 119 -9.86 9.39 7.76
C ASN A 119 -9.05 8.09 7.84
N TYR A 120 -9.72 6.94 7.99
CA TYR A 120 -9.07 5.64 8.11
C TYR A 120 -9.68 4.68 7.10
N ILE A 121 -8.85 3.87 6.45
CA ILE A 121 -9.30 2.69 5.71
C ILE A 121 -8.93 1.49 6.56
N CYS A 122 -9.94 0.67 6.88
CA CYS A 122 -9.78 -0.51 7.70
C CYS A 122 -10.16 -1.75 6.89
N GLU A 123 -9.51 -2.86 7.18
CA GLU A 123 -9.88 -4.18 6.69
C GLU A 123 -10.30 -5.09 7.85
N PHE A 124 -11.19 -6.03 7.55
CA PHE A 124 -11.62 -7.04 8.51
C PHE A 124 -10.67 -8.23 8.49
N VAL A 125 -10.38 -8.79 9.67
CA VAL A 125 -9.49 -9.95 9.82
C VAL A 125 -10.18 -11.25 9.39
N ASP A 126 -11.51 -11.31 9.46
CA ASP A 126 -12.26 -12.53 9.17
C ASP A 126 -12.47 -12.74 7.66
N ARG A 127 -11.75 -13.72 7.11
CA ARG A 127 -11.91 -14.21 5.72
C ARG A 127 -12.92 -15.36 5.59
N SER A 128 -13.74 -15.63 6.61
CA SER A 128 -14.76 -16.69 6.57
C SER A 128 -15.68 -16.55 5.35
N LEU A 129 -16.08 -15.31 5.03
CA LEU A 129 -16.92 -15.00 3.88
C LEU A 129 -16.26 -15.35 2.54
N GLU A 130 -14.96 -15.10 2.38
CA GLU A 130 -14.23 -15.46 1.15
C GLU A 130 -14.18 -16.98 0.94
N ASN A 131 -14.00 -17.71 2.04
CA ASN A 131 -14.01 -19.17 2.02
C ASN A 131 -15.41 -19.71 1.67
N GLU A 132 -16.47 -19.12 2.23
CA GLU A 132 -17.85 -19.48 1.91
C GLU A 132 -18.22 -19.16 0.45
N ILE A 133 -17.88 -17.97 -0.04
CA ILE A 133 -18.10 -17.57 -1.43
C ILE A 133 -17.34 -18.52 -2.38
N SER A 134 -16.09 -18.85 -2.06
CA SER A 134 -15.29 -19.79 -2.84
C SER A 134 -15.90 -21.19 -2.86
N ARG A 135 -16.42 -21.67 -1.71
CA ARG A 135 -17.11 -22.95 -1.60
C ARG A 135 -18.36 -22.98 -2.47
N ILE A 136 -19.22 -21.97 -2.34
CA ILE A 136 -20.48 -21.86 -3.11
C ILE A 136 -20.21 -21.78 -4.61
N SER A 137 -19.23 -20.97 -5.02
CA SER A 137 -18.81 -20.86 -6.42
C SER A 137 -18.43 -22.23 -6.98
N ARG A 138 -17.57 -23.00 -6.29
CA ARG A 138 -17.20 -24.36 -6.71
C ARG A 138 -18.42 -25.29 -6.78
N GLU A 139 -19.34 -25.24 -5.82
CA GLU A 139 -20.55 -26.07 -5.83
C GLU A 139 -21.47 -25.74 -7.02
N LEU A 140 -21.57 -24.47 -7.41
CA LEU A 140 -22.37 -24.03 -8.56
C LEU A 140 -21.73 -24.42 -9.90
N PHE A 141 -20.40 -24.34 -10.01
CA PHE A 141 -19.68 -24.69 -11.25
C PHE A 141 -19.36 -26.18 -11.38
N ALA A 142 -19.39 -26.97 -10.29
CA ALA A 142 -19.18 -28.43 -10.32
C ALA A 142 -20.44 -29.23 -10.69
N LYS A 143 -21.62 -28.62 -10.70
CA LYS A 143 -22.90 -29.26 -11.09
C LYS A 143 -23.20 -29.15 -12.59
N LYS A 144 -22.19 -28.95 -13.43
CA LYS A 144 -22.34 -28.84 -14.88
C LYS A 144 -21.75 -30.05 -15.60
#